data_AF-K6ZYU6-F1
#
_entry.id   AF-K6ZYU6-F1
#
_cell.length_a   1.000
_cell.length_b   1.000
_cell.length_c   1.000
_cell.angle_alpha   90.00
_cell.angle_beta   90.00
_cell.angle_gamma   90.00
#
_symmetry.space_group_name_H-M   'P 1'
#
loop_
_entity.id
_entity.type
_entity.pdbx_description
1 polymer ?
#
loop_
_entity_poly.entity_id
_entity_poly.type
_entity_poly.pdbx_seq_one_letter_code
_entity_poly.pdbx_strand_id
1 'polypeptide(L)'
;CIPYRESAGGEVEVLVISSRKKGASAGVLFPKGGWELDETMEEAARREALEEAGVDYEIVPINFGTGEHKGPDHLARNPFGQVPALQDGDLCIFESRAICKYACRKNKPELLKEGDLKESAMVDVWLEVEAQQYTAALSPILFECLVHPMLGGATDQKVVEDNLLQ
;
A
#
# COMPACT_ATOMS: atom_id res chain seq x y z
N CYS A 1 -1.53 -8.42 5.58
CA CYS A 1 -1.36 -8.91 6.97
C CYS A 1 -2.61 -9.68 7.40
N ILE A 2 -2.48 -10.96 7.77
CA ILE A 2 -3.61 -11.76 8.26
C ILE A 2 -3.60 -11.68 9.79
N PRO A 3 -4.63 -11.10 10.43
CA PRO A 3 -4.69 -11.06 11.89
C PRO A 3 -4.89 -12.48 12.44
N TYR A 4 -3.93 -12.95 13.23
CA TYR A 4 -3.98 -14.22 13.95
C TYR A 4 -3.72 -14.00 15.45
N ARG A 5 -4.11 -14.95 16.28
CA ARG A 5 -3.72 -15.03 17.70
C ARG A 5 -3.33 -16.46 18.04
N GLU A 6 -2.35 -16.65 18.92
CA GLU A 6 -2.03 -17.96 19.48
C GLU A 6 -2.82 -18.19 20.77
N SER A 7 -3.48 -19.35 20.87
CA SER A 7 -4.15 -19.77 22.10
C SER A 7 -3.13 -20.27 23.12
N ALA A 8 -3.49 -20.33 24.40
CA ALA A 8 -2.62 -20.79 25.48
C ALA A 8 -2.15 -22.26 25.33
N GLY A 9 -2.72 -23.01 24.37
CA GLY A 9 -2.32 -24.36 23.99
C GLY A 9 -1.40 -24.44 22.77
N GLY A 10 -1.00 -23.31 22.18
CA GLY A 10 -0.13 -23.25 21.00
C GLY A 10 -0.85 -23.43 19.66
N GLU A 11 -2.18 -23.31 19.63
CA GLU A 11 -2.94 -23.33 18.37
C GLU A 11 -3.11 -21.91 17.82
N VAL A 12 -2.84 -21.74 16.52
CA VAL A 12 -3.01 -20.47 15.81
C VAL A 12 -4.46 -20.31 15.38
N GLU A 13 -5.14 -19.30 15.91
CA GLU A 13 -6.50 -18.93 15.57
C GLU A 13 -6.51 -17.73 14.62
N VAL A 14 -7.24 -17.83 13.51
CA VAL A 14 -7.37 -16.77 12.50
C VAL A 14 -8.78 -16.19 12.53
N LEU A 15 -8.91 -14.85 12.50
CA LEU A 15 -10.21 -14.21 12.46
C LEU A 15 -10.80 -14.30 11.05
N VAL A 16 -11.97 -14.95 10.94
CA VAL A 16 -12.74 -15.07 9.70
C VAL A 16 -14.12 -14.43 9.88
N ILE A 17 -14.55 -13.59 8.93
CA ILE A 17 -15.91 -13.05 8.90
C ILE A 17 -16.74 -13.91 7.93
N SER A 18 -17.81 -14.53 8.42
CA SER A 18 -18.71 -15.32 7.58
C SER A 18 -19.80 -14.46 6.94
N SER A 19 -20.07 -14.70 5.66
CA SER A 19 -21.20 -14.08 4.95
C SER A 19 -22.54 -14.61 5.49
N ARG A 20 -23.52 -13.72 5.73
CA ARG A 20 -24.88 -14.12 6.16
C ARG A 20 -25.72 -14.81 5.06
N LYS A 21 -25.20 -15.01 3.84
CA LYS A 21 -25.91 -15.74 2.78
C LYS A 21 -25.88 -17.25 3.06
N LYS A 22 -27.05 -17.92 2.97
CA LYS A 22 -27.19 -19.38 3.06
C LYS A 22 -27.18 -20.02 1.66
N GLY A 23 -26.51 -21.16 1.53
CA GLY A 23 -26.43 -21.96 0.31
C GLY A 23 -24.98 -22.28 -0.10
N ALA A 24 -24.77 -22.92 -1.24
CA ALA A 24 -23.46 -23.32 -1.76
C ALA A 24 -22.47 -22.15 -2.00
N SER A 25 -22.92 -20.91 -1.80
CA SER A 25 -22.18 -19.65 -1.90
C SER A 25 -21.94 -18.97 -0.54
N ALA A 26 -22.13 -19.69 0.58
CA ALA A 26 -21.74 -19.25 1.92
C ALA A 26 -20.21 -19.27 2.07
N GLY A 27 -19.53 -18.31 1.44
CA GLY A 27 -18.08 -18.19 1.45
C GLY A 27 -17.54 -17.62 2.77
N VAL A 28 -16.35 -18.11 3.13
CA VAL A 28 -15.43 -17.53 4.11
C VAL A 28 -14.85 -16.25 3.48
N LEU A 29 -14.99 -15.10 4.15
CA LEU A 29 -14.50 -13.81 3.64
C LEU A 29 -13.32 -13.33 4.51
N PHE A 30 -12.19 -13.05 3.88
CA PHE A 30 -11.07 -12.33 4.49
C PHE A 30 -11.24 -10.83 4.25
N PRO A 31 -10.95 -9.95 5.25
CA PRO A 31 -11.30 -8.54 5.16
C PRO A 31 -10.42 -7.78 4.16
N LYS A 32 -11.10 -7.43 3.05
CA LYS A 32 -10.95 -6.36 2.04
C LYS A 32 -9.57 -6.01 1.44
N GLY A 33 -9.50 -6.25 0.13
CA GLY A 33 -8.62 -5.58 -0.83
C GLY A 33 -8.26 -6.49 -2.01
N GLY A 34 -8.68 -6.14 -3.23
CA GLY A 34 -8.13 -6.70 -4.48
C GLY A 34 -8.66 -8.02 -5.06
N TRP A 35 -9.98 -8.31 -5.07
CA TRP A 35 -10.50 -9.51 -5.76
C TRP A 35 -11.78 -9.31 -6.59
N GLU A 36 -12.24 -8.08 -6.79
CA GLU A 36 -13.33 -7.81 -7.73
C GLU A 36 -12.75 -7.94 -9.16
N LEU A 37 -13.23 -8.94 -9.92
CA LEU A 37 -12.74 -9.25 -11.27
C LEU A 37 -13.35 -8.34 -12.35
N ASP A 38 -14.24 -7.43 -11.96
CA ASP A 38 -14.94 -6.48 -12.82
C ASP A 38 -14.33 -5.07 -12.80
N GLU A 39 -13.28 -4.84 -12.01
CA GLU A 39 -12.54 -3.58 -11.97
C GLU A 39 -11.08 -3.76 -12.43
N THR A 40 -10.55 -2.76 -13.14
CA THR A 40 -9.13 -2.66 -13.46
C THR A 40 -8.29 -2.38 -12.21
N MET A 41 -6.99 -2.66 -12.25
CA MET A 41 -6.08 -2.33 -11.13
C MET A 41 -6.12 -0.85 -10.75
N GLU A 42 -6.34 0.03 -11.73
CA GLU A 42 -6.47 1.48 -11.53
C GLU A 42 -7.78 1.82 -10.80
N GLU A 43 -8.89 1.21 -11.19
CA GLU A 43 -10.19 1.39 -10.54
C GLU A 43 -10.18 0.86 -9.10
N ALA A 44 -9.54 -0.29 -8.87
CA ALA A 44 -9.35 -0.86 -7.54
C ALA A 44 -8.53 0.08 -6.63
N ALA A 45 -7.39 0.59 -7.12
CA ALA A 45 -6.56 1.55 -6.38
C ALA A 45 -7.32 2.87 -6.11
N ARG A 46 -8.11 3.33 -7.09
CA ARG A 46 -8.99 4.49 -6.95
C ARG A 46 -10.00 4.30 -5.82
N ARG A 47 -10.70 3.18 -5.86
CA ARG A 47 -11.71 2.82 -4.87
C ARG A 47 -11.10 2.67 -3.48
N GLU A 48 -9.97 1.99 -3.34
CA GLU A 48 -9.32 1.80 -2.03
C GLU A 48 -8.86 3.12 -1.42
N ALA A 49 -8.21 4.00 -2.19
CA ALA A 49 -7.83 5.31 -1.67
C ALA A 49 -9.04 6.21 -1.35
N LEU A 50 -10.12 6.13 -2.14
CA LEU A 50 -11.37 6.85 -1.86
C LEU A 50 -12.09 6.28 -0.63
N GLU A 51 -12.18 4.96 -0.48
CA GLU A 51 -12.84 4.29 0.64
C GLU A 51 -12.05 4.49 1.95
N GLU A 52 -10.74 4.24 1.92
CA GLU A 52 -9.89 4.25 3.12
C GLU A 52 -9.55 5.68 3.56
N ALA A 53 -9.24 6.60 2.64
CA ALA A 53 -8.84 7.96 3.00
C ALA A 53 -9.92 9.04 2.74
N GLY A 54 -10.98 8.75 1.98
CA GLY A 54 -12.02 9.74 1.66
C GLY A 54 -11.54 10.86 0.72
N VAL A 55 -10.43 10.64 0.02
CA VAL A 55 -9.78 11.67 -0.81
C VAL A 55 -10.36 11.62 -2.22
N ASP A 56 -10.83 12.76 -2.72
CA ASP A 56 -11.12 12.92 -4.16
C ASP A 56 -9.81 13.30 -4.88
N TYR A 57 -9.45 12.53 -5.90
CA TYR A 57 -8.20 12.71 -6.63
C TYR A 57 -8.31 12.25 -8.08
N GLU A 58 -7.41 12.80 -8.90
CA GLU A 58 -7.20 12.43 -10.28
C GLU A 58 -5.83 11.75 -10.43
N ILE A 59 -5.81 10.60 -11.11
CA ILE A 59 -4.56 9.91 -11.44
C ILE A 59 -4.03 10.51 -12.74
N VAL A 60 -2.85 11.12 -12.66
CA VAL A 60 -2.11 11.56 -13.85
C VAL A 60 -1.05 10.51 -14.17
N PRO A 61 -1.22 9.71 -15.24
CA PRO A 61 -0.26 8.67 -15.58
C PRO A 61 1.08 9.28 -16.02
N ILE A 62 2.18 8.65 -15.60
CA ILE A 62 3.55 9.03 -15.99
C ILE A 62 4.16 7.90 -16.80
N ASN A 63 4.62 8.19 -18.02
CA ASN A 63 5.20 7.21 -18.91
C ASN A 63 6.70 7.00 -18.63
N PHE A 64 7.01 5.88 -17.99
CA PHE A 64 8.39 5.46 -17.71
C PHE A 64 9.21 5.16 -18.97
N GLY A 65 8.60 4.57 -20.00
CA GLY A 65 9.29 4.21 -21.25
C GLY A 65 9.81 5.41 -22.04
N THR A 66 9.13 6.55 -21.93
CA THR A 66 9.58 7.83 -22.53
C THR A 66 10.48 8.66 -21.61
N GLY A 67 10.67 8.24 -20.35
CA GLY A 67 11.44 8.99 -19.37
C GLY A 67 10.71 10.21 -18.80
N GLU A 68 9.38 10.30 -18.91
CA GLU A 68 8.58 11.46 -18.49
C GLU A 68 8.78 11.84 -17.02
N HIS A 69 8.94 10.85 -16.14
CA HIS A 69 9.31 11.02 -14.72
C HIS A 69 10.64 11.76 -14.49
N LYS A 70 11.49 11.92 -15.52
CA LYS A 70 12.72 12.72 -15.49
C LYS A 70 12.59 14.04 -16.26
N GLY A 71 11.43 14.33 -16.84
CA GLY A 71 11.15 15.57 -17.54
C GLY A 71 10.99 16.75 -16.58
N PRO A 72 11.20 17.99 -17.06
CA PRO A 72 11.18 19.20 -16.23
C PRO A 72 9.85 19.38 -15.48
N ASP A 73 8.72 19.05 -16.11
CA ASP A 73 7.39 19.18 -15.52
C ASP A 73 7.20 18.26 -14.30
N HIS A 74 7.71 17.02 -14.35
CA HIS A 74 7.65 16.11 -13.21
C HIS A 74 8.72 16.41 -12.16
N LEU A 75 9.91 16.84 -12.59
CA LEU A 75 10.97 17.26 -11.67
C LEU A 75 10.56 18.47 -10.82
N ALA A 76 9.68 19.34 -11.34
CA ALA A 76 9.08 20.42 -10.56
C ALA A 76 8.17 19.91 -9.42
N ARG A 77 7.58 18.71 -9.56
CA ARG A 77 6.76 18.06 -8.53
C ARG A 77 7.58 17.18 -7.58
N ASN A 78 8.54 16.43 -8.12
CA ASN A 78 9.46 15.59 -7.35
C ASN A 78 10.89 15.73 -7.91
N PRO A 79 11.82 16.40 -7.21
CA PRO A 79 13.16 16.67 -7.71
C PRO A 79 14.01 15.41 -7.91
N PHE A 80 13.64 14.27 -7.34
CA PHE A 80 14.31 12.99 -7.53
C PHE A 80 13.84 12.25 -8.81
N GLY A 81 12.79 12.77 -9.45
CA GLY A 81 12.18 12.19 -10.64
C GLY A 81 11.66 10.78 -10.36
N GLN A 82 10.98 10.61 -9.23
CA GLN A 82 10.34 9.36 -8.81
C GLN A 82 8.82 9.58 -8.73
N VAL A 83 8.07 8.47 -8.73
CA VAL A 83 6.63 8.46 -8.41
C VAL A 83 6.43 7.69 -7.11
N PRO A 84 5.40 7.99 -6.32
CA PRO A 84 4.35 8.99 -6.55
C PRO A 84 4.77 10.44 -6.27
N ALA A 85 3.98 11.38 -6.79
CA ALA A 85 3.96 12.79 -6.40
C ALA A 85 2.50 13.25 -6.35
N LEU A 86 2.14 14.07 -5.35
CA LEU A 86 0.81 14.67 -5.19
C LEU A 86 0.91 16.17 -5.38
N GLN A 87 -0.03 16.75 -6.12
CA GLN A 87 -0.22 18.18 -6.22
C GLN A 87 -1.60 18.57 -5.69
N ASP A 88 -1.64 19.53 -4.78
CA ASP A 88 -2.87 20.09 -4.19
C ASP A 88 -2.79 21.62 -4.23
N GLY A 89 -3.34 22.20 -5.31
CA GLY A 89 -3.10 23.61 -5.65
C GLY A 89 -1.62 23.88 -5.90
N ASP A 90 -1.06 24.82 -5.14
CA ASP A 90 0.37 25.19 -5.21
C ASP A 90 1.28 24.28 -4.38
N LEU A 91 0.71 23.36 -3.60
CA LEU A 91 1.47 22.44 -2.74
C LEU A 91 1.84 21.18 -3.52
N CYS A 92 3.15 20.93 -3.65
CA CYS A 92 3.69 19.67 -4.17
C CYS A 92 4.26 18.83 -3.03
N ILE A 93 3.83 17.57 -2.94
CA ILE A 93 4.29 16.60 -1.95
C ILE A 93 4.80 15.37 -2.68
N PHE A 94 5.99 14.91 -2.33
CA PHE A 94 6.56 13.64 -2.78
C PHE A 94 6.92 12.79 -1.55
N GLU A 95 7.36 11.55 -1.76
CA GLU A 95 7.37 10.45 -0.78
C GLU A 95 5.98 9.90 -0.47
N SER A 96 5.76 8.61 -0.78
CA SER A 96 4.46 7.97 -0.64
C SER A 96 3.88 8.08 0.78
N ARG A 97 4.71 7.87 1.81
CA ARG A 97 4.29 7.97 3.22
C ARG A 97 3.93 9.40 3.63
N ALA A 98 4.64 10.41 3.09
CA ALA A 98 4.32 11.80 3.35
C ALA A 98 2.97 12.20 2.70
N ILE A 99 2.74 11.75 1.46
CA ILE A 99 1.46 11.89 0.76
C ILE A 99 0.33 11.24 1.56
N CYS A 100 0.51 10.02 2.05
CA CYS A 100 -0.49 9.33 2.88
C CYS A 100 -0.77 10.08 4.19
N LYS A 101 0.26 10.53 4.92
CA LYS A 101 0.07 11.35 6.13
C LYS A 101 -0.69 12.64 5.82
N TYR A 102 -0.37 13.32 4.72
CA TYR A 102 -1.09 14.52 4.27
C TYR A 102 -2.56 14.23 4.00
N ALA A 103 -2.85 13.17 3.23
CA ALA A 103 -4.20 12.74 2.92
C ALA A 103 -5.01 12.45 4.19
N CYS A 104 -4.42 11.75 5.16
CA CYS A 104 -5.04 11.52 6.47
C CYS A 104 -5.29 12.84 7.21
N ARG A 105 -4.29 13.73 7.33
CA ARG A 105 -4.47 15.03 8.03
C ARG A 105 -5.60 15.86 7.44
N LYS A 106 -5.69 15.90 6.10
CA LYS A 106 -6.68 16.71 5.39
C LYS A 106 -8.09 16.15 5.52
N ASN A 107 -8.26 14.82 5.49
CA ASN A 107 -9.57 14.20 5.31
C ASN A 107 -10.04 13.33 6.49
N LYS A 108 -9.12 12.65 7.19
CA LYS A 108 -9.39 11.72 8.30
C LYS A 108 -8.29 11.81 9.38
N PRO A 109 -8.11 12.97 10.05
CA PRO A 109 -7.03 13.18 11.01
C PRO A 109 -7.06 12.21 12.20
N GLU A 110 -8.21 11.63 12.51
CA GLU A 110 -8.40 10.59 13.52
C GLU A 110 -7.62 9.30 13.25
N LEU A 111 -7.17 9.06 12.01
CA LEU A 111 -6.30 7.93 11.67
C LEU A 111 -4.87 8.11 12.20
N LEU A 112 -4.42 9.37 12.33
CA LEU A 112 -3.08 9.69 12.84
C LEU A 112 -3.04 9.85 14.37
N LYS A 113 -4.22 9.91 15.01
CA LYS A 113 -4.34 10.03 16.46
C LYS A 113 -3.59 11.22 17.05
N GLU A 114 -3.40 12.31 16.29
CA GLU A 114 -2.59 13.47 16.70
C GLU A 114 -3.12 14.19 17.97
N GLY A 115 -4.38 13.94 18.35
CA GLY A 115 -4.96 14.42 19.60
C GLY A 115 -4.47 13.72 20.87
N ASP A 116 -3.78 12.58 20.76
CA ASP A 116 -3.20 11.84 21.89
C ASP A 116 -1.74 11.49 21.62
N LEU A 117 -0.86 11.90 22.53
CA LEU A 117 0.60 11.71 22.39
C LEU A 117 1.00 10.24 22.33
N LYS A 118 0.35 9.36 23.10
CA LYS A 118 0.71 7.94 23.16
C LYS A 118 0.21 7.20 21.94
N GLU A 119 -1.01 7.49 21.51
CA GLU A 119 -1.59 6.85 20.34
C GLU A 119 -0.88 7.29 19.05
N SER A 120 -0.62 8.59 18.88
CA SER A 120 0.15 9.10 17.73
C SER A 120 1.58 8.55 17.68
N ALA A 121 2.26 8.45 18.84
CA ALA A 121 3.56 7.81 18.90
C ALA A 121 3.52 6.35 18.42
N MET A 122 2.45 5.61 18.76
CA MET A 122 2.31 4.24 18.27
C MET A 122 1.99 4.17 16.78
N VAL A 123 1.23 5.12 16.23
CA VAL A 123 1.04 5.24 14.77
C VAL A 123 2.39 5.42 14.08
N ASP A 124 3.23 6.35 14.57
CA ASP A 124 4.55 6.57 13.98
C ASP A 124 5.47 5.35 14.10
N VAL A 125 5.47 4.65 15.24
CA VAL A 125 6.24 3.40 15.41
C VAL A 125 5.85 2.39 14.33
N TRP A 126 4.56 2.15 14.12
CA TRP A 126 4.13 1.15 13.14
C TRP A 126 4.35 1.59 11.69
N LEU A 127 4.31 2.90 11.40
CA LEU A 127 4.69 3.42 10.08
C LEU A 127 6.19 3.24 9.80
N GLU A 128 7.05 3.42 10.80
CA GLU A 128 8.49 3.17 10.66
C GLU A 128 8.81 1.67 10.60
N VAL A 129 8.10 0.82 11.36
CA VAL A 129 8.21 -0.64 11.25
C VAL A 129 7.81 -1.11 9.85
N GLU A 130 6.71 -0.59 9.31
CA GLU A 130 6.31 -0.87 7.93
C GLU A 130 7.42 -0.48 6.97
N ALA A 131 7.98 0.72 7.08
CA ALA A 131 9.00 1.22 6.17
C ALA A 131 10.31 0.43 6.22
N GLN A 132 10.80 0.19 7.43
CA GLN A 132 12.16 -0.30 7.64
C GLN A 132 12.23 -1.81 7.76
N GLN A 133 11.13 -2.50 8.03
CA GLN A 133 11.11 -3.95 8.21
C GLN A 133 10.24 -4.60 7.14
N TYR A 134 8.98 -4.19 7.03
CA TYR A 134 8.03 -4.83 6.13
C TYR A 134 8.34 -4.55 4.65
N THR A 135 8.40 -3.27 4.25
CA THR A 135 8.74 -2.92 2.86
C THR A 135 10.16 -3.33 2.50
N ALA A 136 11.10 -3.22 3.46
CA ALA A 136 12.50 -3.55 3.21
C ALA A 136 12.68 -5.03 2.83
N ALA A 137 12.01 -5.95 3.53
CA ALA A 137 12.02 -7.37 3.20
C ALA A 137 11.18 -7.68 1.95
N LEU A 138 10.05 -7.01 1.77
CA LEU A 138 9.10 -7.33 0.71
C LEU A 138 9.52 -6.76 -0.66
N SER A 139 10.18 -5.59 -0.70
CA SER A 139 10.50 -4.88 -1.94
C SER A 139 11.38 -5.70 -2.90
N PRO A 140 12.45 -6.40 -2.47
CA PRO A 140 13.23 -7.26 -3.35
C PRO A 140 12.40 -8.41 -3.93
N ILE A 141 11.54 -9.02 -3.10
CA ILE A 141 10.66 -10.11 -3.52
C ILE A 141 9.69 -9.63 -4.61
N LEU A 142 9.03 -8.49 -4.40
CA LEU A 142 8.12 -7.91 -5.39
C LEU A 142 8.84 -7.55 -6.69
N PHE A 143 10.05 -7.02 -6.59
CA PHE A 143 10.85 -6.69 -7.77
C PHE A 143 11.19 -7.94 -8.59
N GLU A 144 11.67 -9.01 -7.94
CA GLU A 144 12.02 -10.27 -8.59
C GLU A 144 10.81 -11.04 -9.15
N CYS A 145 9.70 -11.05 -8.41
CA CYS A 145 8.52 -11.83 -8.79
C CYS A 145 7.61 -11.10 -9.78
N LEU A 146 7.59 -9.77 -9.79
CA LEU A 146 6.67 -8.98 -10.61
C LEU A 146 7.40 -8.14 -11.64
N VAL A 147 8.36 -7.30 -11.22
CA VAL A 147 8.97 -6.30 -12.11
C VAL A 147 9.93 -6.96 -13.11
N HIS A 148 10.83 -7.83 -12.65
CA HIS A 148 11.77 -8.52 -13.54
C HIS A 148 11.05 -9.32 -14.65
N PRO A 149 10.03 -10.15 -14.35
CA PRO A 149 9.23 -10.82 -15.38
C PRO A 149 8.54 -9.88 -16.36
N MET A 150 7.99 -8.75 -15.88
CA MET A 150 7.39 -7.74 -16.77
C MET A 150 8.41 -7.10 -17.72
N LEU A 151 9.68 -7.02 -17.31
CA LEU A 151 10.79 -6.55 -18.15
C LEU A 151 11.40 -7.65 -19.03
N GLY A 152 10.82 -8.85 -19.04
CA GLY A 152 11.29 -10.00 -19.82
C GLY A 152 12.44 -10.79 -19.19
N GLY A 153 12.79 -10.49 -17.93
CA GLY A 153 13.75 -11.26 -17.13
C GLY A 153 13.11 -12.49 -16.47
N ALA A 154 13.94 -13.40 -15.97
CA ALA A 154 13.49 -14.49 -15.10
C ALA A 154 13.71 -14.10 -13.64
N THR A 155 12.77 -14.49 -12.77
CA THR A 155 12.87 -14.29 -11.31
C THR A 155 14.09 -14.99 -10.72
N ASP A 156 14.90 -14.27 -9.94
CA ASP A 156 15.95 -14.87 -9.13
C ASP A 156 15.36 -15.44 -7.83
N GLN A 157 15.17 -16.76 -7.82
CA GLN A 157 14.61 -17.46 -6.65
C GLN A 157 15.48 -17.35 -5.40
N LYS A 158 16.80 -17.19 -5.56
CA LYS A 158 17.68 -17.06 -4.39
C LYS A 158 17.42 -15.74 -3.67
N VAL A 159 17.25 -14.64 -4.41
CA VAL A 159 16.90 -13.34 -3.83
C VAL A 159 15.55 -13.41 -3.12
N VAL A 160 14.57 -14.13 -3.68
CA VAL A 160 13.27 -14.34 -3.02
C VAL A 160 13.42 -15.11 -1.71
N GLU A 161 14.13 -16.24 -1.71
CA GLU A 161 14.36 -17.08 -0.53
C GLU A 161 15.12 -16.34 0.58
N ASP A 162 16.19 -15.62 0.23
CA ASP A 162 17.02 -14.88 1.19
C ASP A 162 16.24 -13.75 1.91
N ASN A 163 15.19 -13.21 1.28
CA ASN A 163 14.34 -12.15 1.85
C ASN A 163 13.08 -12.68 2.56
N LEU A 164 12.69 -13.94 2.34
CA LEU A 164 11.58 -14.59 3.07
C LEU A 164 11.98 -15.08 4.47
N LEU A 165 13.29 -15.24 4.72
CA LEU A 165 13.86 -15.82 5.94
C LEU A 165 14.33 -14.76 6.96
N GLN A 166 14.14 -13.46 6.68
CA GLN A 166 14.45 -12.35 7.58
C GLN A 166 13.24 -11.94 8.42
#